data_AF-A0A3R8IU38-F1
#
_entry.id   AF-A0A3R8IU38-F1
#
_cell.length_a   1.000
_cell.length_b   1.000
_cell.length_c   1.000
_cell.angle_alpha   90.00
_cell.angle_beta   90.00
_cell.angle_gamma   90.00
#
_symmetry.space_group_name_H-M   'P 1'
#
loop_
_entity.id
_entity.type
_entity.pdbx_description
1 polymer ?
#
loop_
_entity_poly.entity_id
_entity_poly.type
_entity_poly.pdbx_seq_one_letter_code
_entity_poly.pdbx_strand_id
1 'polypeptide(L)'
;MKDTPTMSDEMDAWKTRQMARMAALMPPPRPPRVPTVPGTSEPLPCVFSDAELDVIWPKLQNVTPRMMSFDARFLRTDRETLTTKGKAIVHEIAHRYRRQIFGKASRTWHIADTVEAFQKWANRRIAENMSPLFIPLKREFFEAFERGKKTAEYRLYGPRWNERTCRVGRAVVLSFGYTHRRLCGEIVHFSTSATPQLLPGWNACYGDTHRTAAVIGITVLRNT
;
A
#
# COMPACT_ATOMS: atom_id res chain seq x y z
N MET A 1 8.10 -22.28 43.11
CA MET A 1 8.39 -21.48 41.91
C MET A 1 7.36 -20.36 41.86
N LYS A 2 7.78 -19.09 41.75
CA LYS A 2 6.84 -17.97 41.58
C LYS A 2 6.71 -17.72 40.08
N ASP A 3 5.53 -17.98 39.53
CA ASP A 3 5.24 -17.68 38.13
C ASP A 3 5.42 -16.19 37.91
N THR A 4 6.38 -15.86 37.04
CA THR A 4 6.64 -14.47 36.67
C THR A 4 5.57 -14.10 35.63
N PRO A 5 4.72 -13.09 35.88
CA PRO A 5 3.64 -12.75 34.96
C PRO A 5 4.22 -12.42 33.59
N THR A 6 3.54 -12.88 32.55
CA THR A 6 3.96 -12.62 31.17
C THR A 6 3.67 -11.15 30.83
N MET A 7 4.39 -10.59 29.86
CA MET A 7 4.20 -9.21 29.41
C MET A 7 2.74 -8.90 28.99
N SER A 8 1.96 -9.93 28.62
CA SER A 8 0.53 -9.80 28.32
C SER A 8 -0.29 -9.50 29.57
N ASP A 9 -0.04 -10.21 30.66
CA ASP A 9 -0.81 -10.08 31.92
C ASP A 9 -0.54 -8.72 32.58
N GLU A 10 0.72 -8.27 32.57
CA GLU A 10 1.07 -6.94 33.07
C GLU A 10 0.43 -5.83 32.24
N MET A 11 0.34 -6.02 30.92
CA MET A 11 -0.25 -5.07 29.99
C MET A 11 -1.77 -4.99 30.13
N ASP A 12 -2.43 -6.13 30.38
CA ASP A 12 -3.87 -6.17 30.68
C ASP A 12 -4.18 -5.58 32.06
N ALA A 13 -3.34 -5.83 33.06
CA ALA A 13 -3.44 -5.18 34.37
C ALA A 13 -3.21 -3.66 34.29
N TRP A 14 -2.30 -3.20 33.42
CA TRP A 14 -2.08 -1.77 33.18
C TRP A 14 -3.28 -1.12 32.47
N LYS A 15 -3.81 -1.75 31.42
CA LYS A 15 -5.01 -1.27 30.71
C LYS A 15 -6.22 -1.19 31.63
N THR A 16 -6.42 -2.21 32.47
CA THR A 16 -7.51 -2.24 33.44
C THR A 16 -7.41 -1.07 34.42
N ARG A 17 -6.21 -0.78 34.93
CA ARG A 17 -5.95 0.36 35.83
C ARG A 17 -6.15 1.71 35.13
N GLN A 18 -5.72 1.85 33.88
CA GLN A 18 -5.94 3.07 33.10
C GLN A 18 -7.43 3.30 32.79
N MET A 19 -8.14 2.25 32.37
CA MET A 19 -9.58 2.30 32.10
C MET A 19 -10.37 2.68 33.37
N ALA A 20 -10.05 2.10 34.52
CA ALA A 20 -10.68 2.45 35.79
C ALA A 20 -10.43 3.91 36.19
N ARG A 21 -9.18 4.38 36.03
CA ARG A 21 -8.81 5.77 36.32
C ARG A 21 -9.50 6.76 35.39
N MET A 22 -9.64 6.43 34.10
CA MET A 22 -10.38 7.26 33.14
C MET A 22 -11.89 7.23 33.43
N ALA A 23 -12.46 6.06 33.75
CA ALA A 23 -13.87 5.93 34.10
C ALA A 23 -14.25 6.74 35.35
N ALA A 24 -13.35 6.84 36.34
CA ALA A 24 -13.57 7.65 37.53
C ALA A 24 -13.54 9.17 37.26
N LEU A 25 -12.85 9.60 36.21
CA LEU A 25 -12.75 11.01 35.80
C LEU A 25 -13.79 11.41 34.76
N MET A 26 -14.55 10.45 34.22
CA MET A 26 -15.57 10.69 33.21
C MET A 26 -16.96 10.56 33.81
N PRO A 27 -17.92 11.40 33.38
CA PRO A 27 -19.33 11.19 33.71
C PRO A 27 -19.76 9.78 33.27
N PRO A 28 -20.74 9.17 33.97
CA PRO A 28 -21.15 7.79 33.71
C PRO A 28 -21.40 7.59 32.22
N PRO A 29 -20.88 6.49 31.63
CA PRO A 29 -21.02 6.26 30.21
C PRO A 29 -22.51 6.28 29.89
N ARG A 30 -22.90 7.15 28.95
CA ARG A 30 -24.23 7.03 28.36
C ARG A 30 -24.36 5.59 27.88
N PRO A 31 -25.52 4.93 28.12
CA PRO A 31 -25.72 3.55 27.71
C PRO A 31 -25.26 3.41 26.25
N PRO A 32 -24.55 2.33 25.91
CA PRO A 32 -23.94 2.17 24.60
C PRO A 32 -25.01 2.42 23.55
N ARG A 33 -24.93 3.56 22.88
CA ARG A 33 -25.73 3.79 21.69
C ARG A 33 -25.15 2.82 20.69
N VAL A 34 -25.89 1.75 20.42
CA VAL A 34 -25.71 1.00 19.17
C VAL A 34 -25.61 2.06 18.09
N PRO A 35 -24.51 2.12 17.31
CA PRO A 35 -24.33 3.13 16.28
C PRO A 35 -25.45 2.96 15.25
N THR A 36 -26.55 3.65 15.49
CA THR A 36 -27.71 3.72 14.62
C THR A 36 -27.57 5.07 13.95
N VAL A 37 -27.60 5.06 12.62
CA VAL A 37 -27.86 6.29 11.88
C VAL A 37 -29.20 6.81 12.40
N PRO A 38 -29.30 8.07 12.88
CA PRO A 38 -30.56 8.60 13.38
C PRO A 38 -31.61 8.50 12.27
N GLY A 39 -32.59 7.59 12.43
CA GLY A 39 -33.72 7.45 11.52
C GLY A 39 -33.75 6.21 10.62
N THR A 40 -32.77 5.30 10.65
CA THR A 40 -32.81 4.08 9.82
C THR A 40 -32.34 2.86 10.60
N SER A 41 -33.19 1.82 10.66
CA SER A 41 -32.86 0.46 11.16
C SER A 41 -31.95 -0.31 10.21
N GLU A 42 -31.34 0.36 9.23
CA GLU A 42 -30.47 -0.26 8.25
C GLU A 42 -29.09 -0.54 8.86
N PRO A 43 -28.54 -1.74 8.66
CA PRO A 43 -27.18 -2.06 9.09
C PRO A 43 -26.19 -1.06 8.49
N LEU A 44 -25.16 -0.70 9.27
CA LEU A 44 -24.09 0.18 8.80
C LEU A 44 -23.63 -0.28 7.41
N PRO A 45 -23.63 0.60 6.40
CA PRO A 45 -23.30 0.20 5.04
C PRO A 45 -21.86 -0.31 5.00
N CYS A 46 -21.72 -1.60 4.67
CA CYS A 46 -20.47 -2.31 4.43
C CYS A 46 -19.54 -2.42 5.65
N VAL A 47 -19.88 -3.31 6.59
CA VAL A 47 -18.88 -3.91 7.49
C VAL A 47 -18.02 -4.85 6.64
N PHE A 48 -16.70 -4.65 6.64
CA PHE A 48 -15.78 -5.57 5.98
C PHE A 48 -16.03 -7.00 6.48
N SER A 49 -16.01 -8.02 5.63
CA SER A 49 -15.97 -9.42 6.07
C SER A 49 -14.59 -9.75 6.66
N ASP A 50 -14.50 -10.88 7.38
CA ASP A 50 -13.22 -11.26 7.96
C ASP A 50 -12.14 -11.49 6.89
N ALA A 51 -12.48 -12.15 5.78
CA ALA A 51 -11.56 -12.39 4.68
C ALA A 51 -11.06 -11.10 4.01
N GLU A 52 -11.91 -10.07 3.93
CA GLU A 52 -11.53 -8.78 3.36
C GLU A 52 -10.55 -8.03 4.25
N LEU A 53 -10.78 -8.07 5.56
CA LEU A 53 -9.84 -7.54 6.52
C LEU A 53 -8.50 -8.29 6.43
N ASP A 54 -8.44 -9.59 6.15
CA ASP A 54 -7.16 -10.29 5.99
C ASP A 54 -6.37 -9.78 4.78
N VAL A 55 -7.06 -9.32 3.75
CA VAL A 55 -6.44 -8.69 2.57
C VAL A 55 -5.99 -7.25 2.85
N ILE A 56 -6.76 -6.49 3.64
CA ILE A 56 -6.53 -5.06 3.89
C ILE A 56 -5.59 -4.83 5.08
N TRP A 57 -5.62 -5.69 6.10
CA TRP A 57 -4.94 -5.51 7.38
C TRP A 57 -3.41 -5.42 7.24
N PRO A 58 -2.71 -6.33 6.53
CA PRO A 58 -1.27 -6.19 6.29
C PRO A 58 -0.92 -4.90 5.54
N LYS A 59 -1.84 -4.39 4.71
CA LYS A 59 -1.63 -3.13 3.97
C LYS A 59 -1.75 -1.93 4.90
N LEU A 60 -2.76 -1.92 5.78
CA LEU A 60 -2.92 -0.87 6.80
C LEU A 60 -1.71 -0.82 7.74
N GLN A 61 -1.17 -1.98 8.14
CA GLN A 61 0.05 -2.10 8.94
C GLN A 61 1.22 -1.35 8.31
N ASN A 62 1.46 -1.56 7.02
CA ASN A 62 2.57 -0.96 6.27
C ASN A 62 2.44 0.57 6.06
N VAL A 63 1.26 1.14 6.28
CA VAL A 63 1.02 2.57 6.07
C VAL A 63 0.71 3.31 7.37
N THR A 64 0.81 2.64 8.53
CA THR A 64 0.65 3.31 9.82
C THR A 64 1.59 4.51 9.92
N PRO A 65 1.06 5.74 10.12
CA PRO A 65 1.90 6.91 10.25
C PRO A 65 2.89 6.73 11.39
N ARG A 66 4.08 7.32 11.30
CA ARG A 66 5.12 7.27 12.35
C ARG A 66 4.65 7.78 13.73
N MET A 67 3.47 8.41 13.81
CA MET A 67 2.90 8.86 15.08
C MET A 67 2.35 7.69 15.91
N MET A 68 2.69 7.69 17.20
CA MET A 68 2.25 6.76 18.24
C MET A 68 0.75 6.96 18.62
N SER A 69 -0.17 6.85 17.67
CA SER A 69 -1.60 6.79 18.00
C SER A 69 -1.99 5.38 18.46
N PHE A 70 -3.08 5.28 19.23
CA PHE A 70 -3.68 3.98 19.60
C PHE A 70 -3.93 3.13 18.35
N ASP A 71 -4.51 3.73 17.31
CA ASP A 71 -4.77 3.08 16.03
C ASP A 71 -3.47 2.54 15.40
N ALA A 72 -2.36 3.29 15.46
CA ALA A 72 -1.08 2.82 14.92
C ALA A 72 -0.50 1.62 15.70
N ARG A 73 -0.66 1.60 17.04
CA ARG A 73 -0.25 0.43 17.85
C ARG A 73 -1.15 -0.77 17.60
N PHE A 74 -2.45 -0.53 17.52
CA PHE A 74 -3.46 -1.56 17.32
C PHE A 74 -3.34 -2.24 15.95
N LEU A 75 -3.07 -1.45 14.90
CA LEU A 75 -2.81 -1.96 13.56
C LEU A 75 -1.59 -2.89 13.55
N ARG A 76 -0.55 -2.67 14.38
CA ARG A 76 0.65 -3.52 14.44
C ARG A 76 0.45 -4.86 15.15
N THR A 77 -0.65 -5.03 15.90
CA THR A 77 -0.94 -6.30 16.55
C THR A 77 -1.38 -7.32 15.49
N ASP A 78 -0.87 -8.54 15.63
CA ASP A 78 -1.32 -9.64 14.78
C ASP A 78 -2.82 -9.87 15.00
N ARG A 79 -3.59 -9.88 13.92
CA ARG A 79 -5.05 -9.97 13.97
C ARG A 79 -5.52 -11.28 14.59
N GLU A 80 -4.78 -12.37 14.38
CA GLU A 80 -5.11 -13.68 14.96
C GLU A 80 -5.06 -13.68 16.48
N THR A 81 -4.19 -12.83 17.05
CA THR A 81 -4.03 -12.67 18.51
C THR A 81 -5.08 -11.75 19.13
N LEU A 82 -5.92 -11.09 18.33
CA LEU A 82 -6.96 -10.19 18.85
C LEU A 82 -8.14 -10.97 19.43
N THR A 83 -8.62 -10.51 20.59
CA THR A 83 -9.89 -10.96 21.18
C THR A 83 -11.07 -10.65 20.24
N THR A 84 -12.22 -11.29 20.45
CA THR A 84 -13.45 -11.01 19.70
C THR A 84 -13.81 -9.51 19.69
N LYS A 85 -13.64 -8.85 20.85
CA LYS A 85 -13.82 -7.39 20.97
C LYS A 85 -12.78 -6.61 20.16
N GLY A 86 -11.53 -7.06 20.16
CA GLY A 86 -10.47 -6.48 19.32
C GLY A 86 -10.81 -6.58 17.83
N LYS A 87 -11.26 -7.76 17.37
CA LYS A 87 -11.69 -7.96 15.98
C LYS A 87 -12.82 -7.00 15.60
N ALA A 88 -13.83 -6.78 16.45
CA ALA A 88 -14.88 -5.80 16.18
C ALA A 88 -14.34 -4.36 16.00
N ILE A 89 -13.36 -3.96 16.82
CA ILE A 89 -12.70 -2.64 16.73
C ILE A 89 -11.92 -2.51 15.40
N VAL A 90 -11.37 -3.60 14.86
CA VAL A 90 -10.69 -3.59 13.55
C VAL A 90 -11.63 -3.10 12.45
N HIS A 91 -12.86 -3.58 12.40
CA HIS A 91 -13.82 -3.15 11.37
C HIS A 91 -14.11 -1.64 11.46
N GLU A 92 -14.25 -1.11 12.68
CA GLU A 92 -14.50 0.32 12.89
C GLU A 92 -13.30 1.16 12.44
N ILE A 93 -12.09 0.74 12.79
CA ILE A 93 -10.84 1.38 12.37
C ILE A 93 -10.73 1.33 10.84
N ALA A 94 -10.91 0.18 10.22
CA ALA A 94 -10.83 0.03 8.77
C ALA A 94 -11.83 0.95 8.04
N HIS A 95 -13.07 1.03 8.53
CA HIS A 95 -14.08 1.94 7.97
C HIS A 95 -13.70 3.43 8.18
N ARG A 96 -13.15 3.79 9.34
CA ARG A 96 -12.66 5.15 9.61
C ARG A 96 -11.54 5.54 8.66
N TYR A 97 -10.54 4.67 8.48
CA TYR A 97 -9.42 4.89 7.57
C TYR A 97 -9.86 4.96 6.11
N ARG A 98 -10.80 4.11 5.67
CA ARG A 98 -11.41 4.19 4.33
C ARG A 98 -11.94 5.60 4.05
N ARG A 99 -12.71 6.18 4.98
CA ARG A 99 -13.24 7.56 4.84
C ARG A 99 -12.15 8.63 4.91
N GLN A 100 -11.14 8.45 5.76
CA GLN A 100 -10.05 9.42 5.89
C GLN A 100 -9.18 9.47 4.63
N ILE A 101 -8.89 8.30 4.05
CA ILE A 101 -8.01 8.18 2.87
C ILE A 101 -8.75 8.54 1.59
N PHE A 102 -9.98 8.05 1.40
CA PHE A 102 -10.71 8.14 0.13
C PHE A 102 -11.91 9.10 0.16
N GLY A 103 -12.16 9.76 1.30
CA GLY A 103 -13.21 10.77 1.43
C GLY A 103 -14.63 10.21 1.52
N LYS A 104 -15.63 11.05 1.25
CA LYS A 104 -17.06 10.67 1.36
C LYS A 104 -17.53 9.71 0.27
N ALA A 105 -16.96 9.82 -0.94
CA ALA A 105 -17.32 8.98 -2.08
C ALA A 105 -17.10 7.49 -1.80
N SER A 106 -16.13 7.17 -0.93
CA SER A 106 -15.85 5.79 -0.57
C SER A 106 -17.02 5.09 0.12
N ARG A 107 -18.07 5.79 0.59
CA ARG A 107 -19.21 5.16 1.29
C ARG A 107 -20.05 4.25 0.40
N THR A 108 -20.12 4.56 -0.88
CA THR A 108 -20.93 3.82 -1.86
C THR A 108 -20.12 2.80 -2.62
N TRP A 109 -18.80 2.73 -2.39
CA TRP A 109 -17.95 1.77 -3.07
C TRP A 109 -18.33 0.34 -2.68
N HIS A 110 -18.35 -0.53 -3.67
CA HIS A 110 -18.37 -1.94 -3.39
C HIS A 110 -17.06 -2.34 -2.71
N ILE A 111 -17.11 -3.51 -2.10
CA ILE A 111 -15.95 -4.03 -1.40
C ILE A 111 -14.76 -4.26 -2.33
N ALA A 112 -15.00 -4.79 -3.53
CA ALA A 112 -13.96 -5.02 -4.52
C ALA A 112 -13.21 -3.72 -4.85
N ASP A 113 -13.96 -2.64 -5.11
CA ASP A 113 -13.40 -1.31 -5.38
C ASP A 113 -12.59 -0.80 -4.18
N THR A 114 -13.07 -1.08 -2.96
CA THR A 114 -12.38 -0.69 -1.73
C THR A 114 -11.05 -1.42 -1.58
N VAL A 115 -11.03 -2.73 -1.78
CA VAL A 115 -9.82 -3.56 -1.73
C VAL A 115 -8.83 -3.11 -2.80
N GLU A 116 -9.30 -2.86 -4.02
CA GLU A 116 -8.48 -2.36 -5.13
C GLU A 116 -7.90 -0.98 -4.81
N ALA A 117 -8.71 -0.05 -4.30
CA ALA A 117 -8.27 1.28 -3.93
C ALA A 117 -7.22 1.24 -2.79
N PHE A 118 -7.41 0.40 -1.77
CA PHE A 118 -6.42 0.18 -0.72
C PHE A 118 -5.13 -0.42 -1.27
N GLN A 119 -5.22 -1.38 -2.19
CA GLN A 119 -4.03 -1.94 -2.85
C GLN A 119 -3.26 -0.88 -3.62
N LYS A 120 -3.96 -0.07 -4.43
CA LYS A 120 -3.35 1.04 -5.20
C LYS A 120 -2.70 2.06 -4.27
N TRP A 121 -3.40 2.47 -3.21
CA TRP A 121 -2.89 3.42 -2.23
C TRP A 121 -1.67 2.90 -1.47
N ALA A 122 -1.72 1.66 -0.97
CA ALA A 122 -0.60 1.04 -0.26
C ALA A 122 0.63 0.88 -1.17
N ASN A 123 0.44 0.45 -2.42
CA ASN A 123 1.51 0.34 -3.40
C ASN A 123 2.16 1.68 -3.66
N ARG A 124 1.36 2.75 -3.86
CA ARG A 124 1.85 4.11 -4.03
C ARG A 124 2.68 4.58 -2.84
N ARG A 125 2.23 4.33 -1.61
CA ARG A 125 2.96 4.72 -0.39
C ARG A 125 4.28 4.00 -0.21
N ILE A 126 4.32 2.69 -0.50
CA ILE A 126 5.57 1.94 -0.50
C ILE A 126 6.51 2.52 -1.55
N ALA A 127 5.99 2.77 -2.76
CA ALA A 127 6.74 3.36 -3.85
C ALA A 127 7.30 4.77 -3.55
N GLU A 128 6.52 5.63 -2.89
CA GLU A 128 6.94 6.97 -2.44
C GLU A 128 8.10 6.91 -1.42
N ASN A 129 8.16 5.85 -0.61
CA ASN A 129 9.24 5.63 0.35
C ASN A 129 10.48 4.96 -0.26
N MET A 130 10.43 4.53 -1.53
CA MET A 130 11.58 3.95 -2.23
C MET A 130 12.40 5.05 -2.91
N SER A 131 13.72 4.88 -2.93
CA SER A 131 14.56 5.72 -3.79
C SER A 131 14.12 5.58 -5.25
N PRO A 132 14.15 6.66 -6.06
CA PRO A 132 13.80 6.57 -7.47
C PRO A 132 14.61 5.49 -8.19
N LEU A 133 13.95 4.69 -9.02
CA LEU A 133 14.62 3.66 -9.82
C LEU A 133 15.45 4.35 -10.91
N PHE A 134 16.78 4.17 -10.87
CA PHE A 134 17.67 4.75 -11.87
C PHE A 134 17.84 3.81 -13.07
N ILE A 135 17.46 4.27 -14.27
CA ILE A 135 17.52 3.51 -15.52
C ILE A 135 18.39 4.24 -16.54
N PRO A 136 19.61 3.75 -16.85
CA PRO A 136 20.45 4.33 -17.89
C PRO A 136 19.97 3.90 -19.27
N LEU A 137 19.70 4.86 -20.16
CA LEU A 137 19.21 4.61 -21.52
C LEU A 137 20.25 5.00 -22.58
N LYS A 138 20.25 4.27 -23.70
CA LYS A 138 20.90 4.72 -24.94
C LYS A 138 20.15 5.94 -25.51
N ARG A 139 20.82 6.70 -26.37
CA ARG A 139 20.33 7.97 -26.93
C ARG A 139 18.96 7.83 -27.56
N GLU A 140 18.81 6.88 -28.47
CA GLU A 140 17.62 6.66 -29.27
C GLU A 140 16.39 6.36 -28.40
N PHE A 141 16.56 5.62 -27.30
CA PHE A 141 15.48 5.30 -26.37
C PHE A 141 15.17 6.46 -25.44
N PHE A 142 16.19 7.17 -24.94
CA PHE A 142 16.01 8.36 -24.10
C PHE A 142 15.19 9.42 -24.84
N GLU A 143 15.60 9.77 -26.06
CA GLU A 143 14.89 10.75 -26.86
C GLU A 143 13.49 10.26 -27.29
N ALA A 144 13.29 8.94 -27.42
CA ALA A 144 11.96 8.38 -27.68
C ALA A 144 11.02 8.55 -26.48
N PHE A 145 11.51 8.38 -25.25
CA PHE A 145 10.74 8.70 -24.03
C PHE A 145 10.47 10.20 -23.91
N GLU A 146 11.48 11.04 -24.16
CA GLU A 146 11.36 12.50 -24.12
C GLU A 146 10.24 13.00 -25.06
N ARG A 147 10.20 12.46 -26.28
CA ARG A 147 9.17 12.77 -27.29
C ARG A 147 7.83 12.04 -27.05
N GLY A 148 7.74 11.16 -26.07
CA GLY A 148 6.53 10.35 -25.80
C GLY A 148 6.27 9.23 -26.83
N LYS A 149 7.24 8.91 -27.69
CA LYS A 149 7.14 7.81 -28.68
C LYS A 149 7.37 6.43 -28.06
N LYS A 150 8.01 6.38 -26.89
CA LYS A 150 8.26 5.16 -26.12
C LYS A 150 7.61 5.31 -24.74
N THR A 151 6.88 4.29 -24.32
CA THR A 151 6.16 4.23 -23.04
C THR A 151 6.56 3.03 -22.19
N ALA A 152 7.38 2.12 -22.73
CA ALA A 152 7.84 0.93 -22.02
C ALA A 152 9.33 0.71 -22.22
N GLU A 153 10.03 0.38 -21.14
CA GLU A 153 11.43 -0.02 -21.12
C GLU A 153 11.53 -1.54 -20.96
N TYR A 154 12.46 -2.16 -21.71
CA TYR A 154 12.68 -3.61 -21.67
C TYR A 154 14.03 -3.89 -21.03
N ARG A 155 14.04 -4.77 -20.01
CA ARG A 155 15.25 -5.19 -19.32
C ARG A 155 15.28 -6.70 -19.15
N LEU A 156 16.46 -7.27 -19.00
CA LEU A 156 16.59 -8.67 -18.62
C LEU A 156 15.94 -8.90 -17.24
N TYR A 157 14.93 -9.77 -17.18
CA TYR A 157 14.26 -10.11 -15.93
C TYR A 157 15.25 -10.78 -14.97
N GLY A 158 15.32 -10.29 -13.73
CA GLY A 158 16.29 -10.80 -12.75
C GLY A 158 16.31 -10.00 -11.44
N PRO A 159 17.33 -10.16 -10.59
CA PRO A 159 17.37 -9.55 -9.25
C PRO A 159 17.20 -8.03 -9.23
N ARG A 160 17.67 -7.33 -10.26
CA ARG A 160 17.56 -5.86 -10.39
C ARG A 160 16.27 -5.40 -11.10
N TRP A 161 15.72 -6.23 -11.99
CA TRP A 161 14.58 -5.88 -12.84
C TRP A 161 13.49 -6.95 -12.67
N ASN A 162 12.73 -6.82 -11.60
CA ASN A 162 11.61 -7.69 -11.22
C ASN A 162 10.47 -6.84 -10.65
N GLU A 163 9.32 -7.47 -10.37
CA GLU A 163 8.11 -6.87 -9.82
C GLU A 163 8.32 -6.23 -8.44
N ARG A 164 9.26 -6.76 -7.65
CA ARG A 164 9.59 -6.20 -6.33
C ARG A 164 10.33 -4.87 -6.43
N THR A 165 11.17 -4.72 -7.45
CA THR A 165 11.98 -3.53 -7.70
C THR A 165 11.23 -2.52 -8.57
N CYS A 166 10.56 -2.97 -9.62
CA CYS A 166 9.84 -2.16 -10.60
C CYS A 166 8.36 -2.02 -10.21
N ARG A 167 8.09 -1.65 -8.96
CA ARG A 167 6.71 -1.52 -8.46
C ARG A 167 5.98 -0.38 -9.16
N VAL A 168 4.73 -0.63 -9.52
CA VAL A 168 3.81 0.42 -9.99
C VAL A 168 3.68 1.50 -8.91
N GLY A 169 3.72 2.76 -9.33
CA GLY A 169 3.79 3.94 -8.45
C GLY A 169 5.19 4.42 -8.13
N ARG A 170 6.24 3.60 -8.36
CA ARG A 170 7.62 3.97 -8.00
C ARG A 170 8.13 5.06 -8.93
N ALA A 171 8.70 6.11 -8.34
CA ALA A 171 9.42 7.14 -9.09
C ALA A 171 10.59 6.51 -9.88
N VAL A 172 10.80 6.98 -11.09
CA VAL A 172 11.89 6.53 -11.97
C VAL A 172 12.66 7.73 -12.50
N VAL A 173 13.98 7.57 -12.62
CA VAL A 173 14.87 8.53 -13.27
C VAL A 173 15.49 7.84 -14.48
N LEU A 174 15.10 8.30 -15.66
CA LEU A 174 15.70 7.87 -16.93
C LEU A 174 16.91 8.77 -17.18
N SER A 175 18.09 8.18 -17.37
CA SER A 175 19.34 8.91 -17.57
C SER A 175 19.85 8.73 -19.00
N PHE A 176 20.22 9.83 -19.66
CA PHE A 176 20.82 9.77 -20.99
C PHE A 176 22.31 9.41 -20.90
N GLY A 177 22.62 8.12 -20.79
CA GLY A 177 23.98 7.63 -20.57
C GLY A 177 24.64 8.29 -19.34
N TYR A 178 25.93 8.66 -19.49
CA TYR A 178 26.72 9.38 -18.48
C TYR A 178 26.54 10.91 -18.53
N THR A 179 25.72 11.43 -19.44
CA THR A 179 25.44 12.87 -19.46
C THR A 179 24.51 13.27 -18.31
N HIS A 180 24.43 14.57 -18.01
CA HIS A 180 23.60 15.06 -16.90
C HIS A 180 22.10 15.16 -17.24
N ARG A 181 21.67 14.82 -18.46
CA ARG A 181 20.25 14.89 -18.87
C ARG A 181 19.45 13.73 -18.27
N ARG A 182 18.35 14.09 -17.59
CA ARG A 182 17.48 13.14 -16.88
C ARG A 182 16.02 13.46 -17.12
N LEU A 183 15.21 12.43 -17.27
CA LEU A 183 13.76 12.52 -17.24
C LEU A 183 13.26 11.88 -15.95
N CYS A 184 12.35 12.56 -15.27
CA CYS A 184 11.62 12.00 -14.14
C CYS A 184 10.34 11.34 -14.65
N GLY A 185 9.95 10.24 -14.05
CA GLY A 185 8.73 9.52 -14.41
C GLY A 185 8.18 8.71 -13.25
N GLU A 186 7.12 7.97 -13.56
CA GLU A 186 6.51 6.98 -12.67
C GLU A 186 6.33 5.66 -13.42
N ILE A 187 6.58 4.55 -12.72
CA ILE A 187 6.22 3.22 -13.24
C ILE A 187 4.71 3.07 -13.17
N VAL A 188 4.07 2.95 -14.33
CA VAL A 188 2.60 2.78 -14.43
C VAL A 188 2.18 1.34 -14.71
N HIS A 189 3.11 0.50 -15.17
CA HIS A 189 2.85 -0.89 -15.50
C HIS A 189 4.09 -1.76 -15.33
N PHE A 190 3.91 -3.03 -14.96
CA PHE A 190 4.96 -4.04 -14.96
C PHE A 190 4.41 -5.38 -15.44
N SER A 191 5.10 -6.02 -16.37
CA SER A 191 4.82 -7.39 -16.79
C SER A 191 6.10 -8.10 -17.24
N THR A 192 6.01 -9.39 -17.55
CA THR A 192 7.09 -10.17 -18.13
C THR A 192 6.74 -10.61 -19.55
N SER A 193 7.76 -10.84 -20.39
CA SER A 193 7.60 -11.43 -21.72
C SER A 193 8.56 -12.60 -21.91
N ALA A 194 8.00 -13.77 -22.25
CA ALA A 194 8.76 -14.98 -22.58
C ALA A 194 9.26 -14.98 -24.04
N THR A 195 8.77 -14.05 -24.87
CA THR A 195 9.14 -13.90 -26.29
C THR A 195 9.75 -12.52 -26.56
N PRO A 196 10.81 -12.15 -25.83
CA PRO A 196 11.35 -10.79 -25.85
C PRO A 196 11.99 -10.40 -27.20
N GLN A 197 12.38 -11.36 -28.04
CA GLN A 197 12.92 -11.15 -29.37
C GLN A 197 11.92 -10.45 -30.31
N LEU A 198 10.63 -10.49 -29.99
CA LEU A 198 9.58 -9.76 -30.71
C LEU A 198 9.47 -8.30 -30.25
N LEU A 199 10.16 -7.90 -29.17
CA LEU A 199 10.11 -6.55 -28.63
C LEU A 199 11.06 -5.61 -29.39
N PRO A 200 10.60 -4.39 -29.74
CA PRO A 200 11.44 -3.42 -30.44
C PRO A 200 12.72 -3.09 -29.67
N GLY A 201 13.87 -3.29 -30.33
CA GLY A 201 15.18 -2.97 -29.78
C GLY A 201 15.76 -3.99 -28.78
N TRP A 202 15.06 -5.10 -28.51
CA TRP A 202 15.58 -6.15 -27.62
C TRP A 202 16.89 -6.75 -28.13
N ASN A 203 16.88 -7.25 -29.37
CA ASN A 203 18.05 -7.88 -29.99
C ASN A 203 19.25 -6.90 -30.06
N ALA A 204 18.99 -5.60 -30.26
CA ALA A 204 20.03 -4.57 -30.28
C ALA A 204 20.68 -4.31 -28.90
N CYS A 205 20.05 -4.74 -27.81
CA CYS A 205 20.53 -4.55 -26.44
C CYS A 205 21.05 -5.85 -25.82
N TYR A 206 20.42 -6.98 -26.11
CA TYR A 206 20.63 -8.25 -25.42
C TYR A 206 21.00 -9.42 -26.34
N GLY A 207 21.07 -9.19 -27.66
CA GLY A 207 21.27 -10.24 -28.65
C GLY A 207 20.10 -11.20 -28.75
N ASP A 208 20.30 -12.29 -29.48
CA ASP A 208 19.30 -13.35 -29.68
C ASP A 208 19.29 -14.32 -28.48
N THR A 209 18.84 -13.81 -27.33
CA THR A 209 18.74 -14.61 -26.10
C THR A 209 17.26 -14.86 -25.77
N HIS A 210 16.90 -16.11 -25.51
CA HIS A 210 15.56 -16.53 -25.08
C HIS A 210 15.27 -16.26 -23.59
N ARG A 211 15.87 -15.21 -23.02
CA ARG A 211 15.71 -14.90 -21.59
C ARG A 211 14.52 -13.99 -21.37
N THR A 212 13.68 -14.28 -20.38
CA THR A 212 12.51 -13.45 -20.04
C THR A 212 12.85 -11.96 -19.89
N ALA A 213 12.05 -11.11 -20.53
CA ALA A 213 12.14 -9.66 -20.36
C ALA A 213 11.22 -9.17 -19.24
N ALA A 214 11.72 -8.24 -18.43
CA ALA A 214 10.91 -7.32 -17.65
C ALA A 214 10.44 -6.18 -18.57
N VAL A 215 9.13 -5.97 -18.65
CA VAL A 215 8.49 -4.89 -19.41
C VAL A 215 7.99 -3.85 -18.41
N ILE A 216 8.64 -2.69 -18.40
CA ILE A 216 8.41 -1.63 -17.41
C ILE A 216 7.72 -0.45 -18.11
N GLY A 217 6.41 -0.30 -17.92
CA GLY A 217 5.67 0.84 -18.45
C GLY A 217 5.93 2.10 -17.61
N ILE A 218 6.29 3.18 -18.28
CA ILE A 218 6.76 4.42 -17.67
C ILE A 218 6.00 5.61 -18.27
N THR A 219 5.43 6.45 -17.41
CA THR A 219 4.93 7.77 -17.79
C THR A 219 5.96 8.82 -17.38
N VAL A 220 6.44 9.61 -18.34
CA VAL A 220 7.37 10.71 -18.08
C VAL A 220 6.59 11.90 -17.52
N LEU A 221 7.01 12.40 -16.37
CA LEU A 221 6.45 13.60 -15.74
C LEU A 221 7.06 14.83 -16.43
N ARG A 222 6.22 15.60 -17.12
CA ARG A 222 6.63 16.88 -17.70
C ARG A 222 6.49 17.94 -16.64
N ASN A 223 7.56 18.69 -16.37
CA ASN A 223 7.45 19.94 -15.63
C ASN A 223 6.61 20.87 -16.51
N THR A 224 5.36 21.11 -16.09
CA THR A 224 4.47 22.09 -16.70
C THR A 224 4.75 23.46 -16.11
#